data_AF-A0A7X6PM61-F1
#
_entry.id   AF-A0A7X6PM61-F1
#
_cell.length_a   1.000
_cell.length_b   1.000
_cell.length_c   1.000
_cell.angle_alpha   90.00
_cell.angle_beta   90.00
_cell.angle_gamma   90.00
#
_symmetry.space_group_name_H-M   'P 1'
#
loop_
_entity.id
_entity.type
_entity.pdbx_description
1 polymer ?
#
loop_
_entity_poly.entity_id
_entity_poly.type
_entity_poly.pdbx_seq_one_letter_code
_entity_poly.pdbx_strand_id
1 'polypeptide(L)'
;MILTGLAVGAVLGIVMQRGRFCVTGMLRDIFLQRSWRTIVALFIVISVHALGVAALTSAGVIAPKESAFAPLAVTVGGFVFGLGIILAGGCASGTWFRSAEGLIGSWIALVFYALSASAMQTGALNWLNVGMKSVDSGLTTLPATFGVSAWFFAVPLAVGTALAARHYLATEKKAARLDVPLWKRPLHLYTAGALVGLIGVIAWPLSAAAGRNSGLGITGPTGNVANFIVTGDVERVDWGVMLVLGLFIGAFAAARATGEFRLRVPDATTATRAVIGGSMMGVGAALAGGCTVGNGMVQTALFSYQGWVALLFIALGVGAGAKIWLKPAAAPVPAPTSAEDAVLDTTPLTPAFQVATGAVALKTAPRVTKAQPIAEGRYALDQMGAVCPFPLIETRDVLNSLETGEELVIDFDCTQGTETIPQWAAENGHDVTDFHATGDASWQITIRKG
;
A
#
# COMPACT_ATOMS: atom_id res chain seq x y z
N MET A 1 5.68 -29.00 10.71
CA MET A 1 6.12 -28.16 9.56
C MET A 1 5.32 -26.87 9.39
N ILE A 2 4.02 -26.81 9.70
CA ILE A 2 3.19 -25.59 9.56
C ILE A 2 3.73 -24.35 10.31
N LEU A 3 4.43 -24.53 11.44
CA LEU A 3 5.07 -23.44 12.20
C LEU A 3 6.15 -22.69 11.42
N THR A 4 6.75 -23.32 10.40
CA THR A 4 7.66 -22.61 9.49
C THR A 4 6.94 -21.50 8.73
N GLY A 5 5.63 -21.67 8.46
CA GLY A 5 4.79 -20.63 7.89
C GLY A 5 4.70 -19.42 8.82
N LEU A 6 4.56 -19.64 10.13
CA LEU A 6 4.54 -18.57 11.13
C LEU A 6 5.86 -17.78 11.14
N ALA A 7 7.00 -18.48 11.13
CA ALA A 7 8.32 -17.85 11.12
C ALA A 7 8.57 -17.06 9.83
N VAL A 8 8.29 -17.67 8.66
CA VAL A 8 8.39 -17.00 7.34
C VAL A 8 7.45 -15.80 7.27
N GLY A 9 6.22 -15.96 7.77
CA GLY A 9 5.24 -14.90 7.90
C GLY A 9 5.77 -13.75 8.75
N ALA A 10 6.35 -14.02 9.92
CA ALA A 10 6.90 -12.99 10.79
C ALA A 10 8.02 -12.19 10.12
N VAL A 11 8.95 -12.87 9.46
CA VAL A 11 10.03 -12.19 8.69
C VAL A 11 9.43 -11.37 7.55
N LEU A 12 8.46 -11.92 6.81
CA LEU A 12 7.74 -11.21 5.76
C LEU A 12 7.05 -9.96 6.30
N GLY A 13 6.35 -10.06 7.42
CA GLY A 13 5.67 -8.95 8.10
C GLY A 13 6.63 -7.84 8.47
N ILE A 14 7.79 -8.17 9.05
CA ILE A 14 8.85 -7.20 9.38
C ILE A 14 9.32 -6.51 8.10
N VAL A 15 9.71 -7.25 7.07
CA VAL A 15 10.24 -6.66 5.82
C VAL A 15 9.19 -5.79 5.13
N MET A 16 7.93 -6.23 5.08
CA MET A 16 6.85 -5.47 4.45
C MET A 16 6.49 -4.19 5.21
N GLN A 17 6.47 -4.24 6.55
CA GLN A 17 6.22 -3.07 7.40
C GLN A 17 7.38 -2.07 7.24
N ARG A 18 8.63 -2.51 7.41
CA ARG A 18 9.82 -1.66 7.31
C ARG A 18 10.04 -1.09 5.91
N GLY A 19 9.75 -1.87 4.88
CA GLY A 19 9.87 -1.47 3.48
C GLY A 19 8.62 -0.79 2.92
N ARG A 20 7.55 -0.71 3.70
CA ARG A 20 6.24 -0.16 3.32
C ARG A 20 5.75 -0.69 1.98
N PHE A 21 6.01 -1.98 1.76
CA PHE A 21 5.90 -2.64 0.48
C PHE A 21 4.43 -2.84 0.13
N CYS A 22 3.85 -1.87 -0.59
CA CYS A 22 2.44 -1.88 -0.97
C CYS A 22 2.27 -1.81 -2.48
N VAL A 23 1.84 -2.93 -3.08
CA VAL A 23 1.59 -3.03 -4.53
C VAL A 23 0.52 -2.05 -4.99
N THR A 24 -0.49 -1.74 -4.15
CA THR A 24 -1.50 -0.72 -4.47
C THR A 24 -0.86 0.64 -4.72
N GLY A 25 0.09 1.04 -3.88
CA GLY A 25 0.82 2.30 -4.05
C GLY A 25 1.59 2.31 -5.38
N MET A 26 2.33 1.24 -5.64
CA MET A 26 3.13 1.10 -6.87
C MET A 26 2.28 1.21 -8.14
N LEU A 27 1.13 0.53 -8.18
CA LEU A 27 0.22 0.58 -9.34
C LEU A 27 -0.48 1.94 -9.47
N ARG A 28 -0.92 2.52 -8.34
CA ARG A 28 -1.61 3.80 -8.31
C ARG A 28 -0.70 4.95 -8.75
N ASP A 29 0.57 4.92 -8.34
CA ASP A 29 1.51 6.02 -8.61
C ASP A 29 1.83 6.15 -10.11
N ILE A 30 1.67 5.09 -10.91
CA ILE A 30 1.73 5.17 -12.38
C ILE A 30 0.65 6.12 -12.92
N PHE A 31 -0.57 6.04 -12.38
CA PHE A 31 -1.68 6.86 -12.85
C PHE A 31 -1.70 8.26 -12.23
N LEU A 32 -1.35 8.39 -10.94
CA LEU A 32 -1.43 9.65 -10.21
C LEU A 32 -0.16 10.51 -10.30
N GLN A 33 1.01 9.88 -10.24
CA GLN A 33 2.31 10.56 -10.23
C GLN A 33 3.03 10.46 -11.58
N ARG A 34 2.54 9.61 -12.51
CA ARG A 34 3.20 9.29 -13.79
C ARG A 34 4.64 8.80 -13.61
N SER A 35 4.93 8.22 -12.45
CA SER A 35 6.25 7.69 -12.11
C SER A 35 6.24 6.17 -12.22
N TRP A 36 7.26 5.64 -12.90
CA TRP A 36 7.49 4.20 -13.03
C TRP A 36 8.51 3.68 -12.00
N ARG A 37 9.06 4.56 -11.16
CA ARG A 37 10.09 4.19 -10.18
C ARG A 37 9.60 3.11 -9.23
N THR A 38 8.39 3.26 -8.67
CA THR A 38 7.89 2.37 -7.62
C THR A 38 7.50 0.99 -8.17
N ILE A 39 7.06 0.89 -9.43
CA ILE A 39 6.74 -0.41 -10.04
C ILE A 39 7.98 -1.27 -10.32
N VAL A 40 9.16 -0.65 -10.47
CA VAL A 40 10.42 -1.41 -10.55
C VAL A 40 10.62 -2.27 -9.31
N ALA A 41 10.15 -1.86 -8.13
CA ALA A 41 10.20 -2.69 -6.92
C ALA A 41 9.39 -3.98 -7.05
N LEU A 42 8.19 -3.91 -7.66
CA LEU A 42 7.38 -5.09 -7.96
C LEU A 42 8.12 -6.00 -8.94
N PHE A 43 8.70 -5.43 -9.99
CA PHE A 43 9.48 -6.18 -10.97
C PHE A 43 10.75 -6.81 -10.39
N ILE A 44 11.40 -6.17 -9.41
CA ILE A 44 12.53 -6.75 -8.65
C ILE A 44 12.06 -8.01 -7.91
N VAL A 45 10.92 -7.94 -7.20
CA VAL A 45 10.34 -9.12 -6.54
C VAL A 45 10.10 -10.23 -7.56
N ILE A 46 9.41 -9.92 -8.66
CA ILE A 46 9.08 -10.90 -9.72
C ILE A 46 10.36 -11.52 -10.29
N SER A 47 11.40 -10.72 -10.53
CA SER A 47 12.67 -11.21 -11.09
C SER A 47 13.41 -12.13 -10.14
N VAL A 48 13.58 -11.73 -8.87
CA VAL A 48 14.24 -12.56 -7.85
C VAL A 48 13.45 -13.86 -7.64
N HIS A 49 12.12 -13.76 -7.61
CA HIS A 49 11.25 -14.92 -7.43
C HIS A 49 11.28 -15.84 -8.65
N ALA A 50 11.28 -15.31 -9.88
CA ALA A 50 11.34 -16.08 -11.12
C ALA A 50 12.65 -16.86 -11.24
N LEU A 51 13.79 -16.21 -10.96
CA LEU A 51 15.09 -16.86 -10.95
C LEU A 51 15.16 -17.97 -9.89
N GLY A 52 14.68 -17.69 -8.67
CA GLY A 52 14.71 -18.66 -7.59
C GLY A 52 13.78 -19.86 -7.83
N VAL A 53 12.59 -19.64 -8.38
CA VAL A 53 11.66 -20.73 -8.71
C VAL A 53 12.14 -21.53 -9.90
N ALA A 54 12.71 -20.89 -10.94
CA ALA A 54 13.34 -21.61 -12.04
C ALA A 54 14.49 -22.50 -11.55
N ALA A 55 15.32 -21.99 -10.62
CA ALA A 55 16.39 -22.76 -10.00
C ALA A 55 15.85 -23.96 -9.18
N LEU A 56 14.89 -23.73 -8.29
CA LEU A 56 14.28 -24.79 -7.47
C LEU A 56 13.58 -25.86 -8.32
N THR A 57 12.92 -25.46 -9.40
CA THR A 57 12.25 -26.38 -10.33
C THR A 57 13.28 -27.19 -11.12
N SER A 58 14.35 -26.56 -11.60
CA SER A 58 15.46 -27.27 -12.29
C SER A 58 16.21 -28.24 -11.38
N ALA A 59 16.25 -27.96 -10.07
CA ALA A 59 16.83 -28.84 -9.06
C ALA A 59 15.88 -29.97 -8.62
N GLY A 60 14.64 -30.02 -9.13
CA GLY A 60 13.65 -31.03 -8.76
C GLY A 60 13.10 -30.90 -7.33
N VAL A 61 13.35 -29.77 -6.66
CA VAL A 61 12.93 -29.54 -5.26
C VAL A 61 11.44 -29.24 -5.17
N ILE A 62 10.87 -28.62 -6.21
CA ILE A 62 9.46 -28.24 -6.28
C ILE A 62 8.87 -28.60 -7.64
N ALA A 63 7.56 -28.87 -7.65
CA ALA A 63 6.78 -29.09 -8.87
C ALA A 63 5.60 -28.12 -8.88
N PRO A 64 5.75 -26.87 -9.36
CA PRO A 64 4.70 -25.87 -9.28
C PRO A 64 3.38 -26.37 -9.88
N LYS A 65 2.29 -26.32 -9.11
CA LYS A 65 0.96 -26.64 -9.66
C LYS A 65 0.45 -25.43 -10.43
N GLU A 66 0.42 -25.55 -11.75
CA GLU A 66 -0.09 -24.50 -12.63
C GLU A 66 -1.62 -24.59 -12.69
N SER A 67 -2.31 -23.51 -12.32
CA SER A 67 -3.76 -23.42 -12.47
C SER A 67 -4.11 -23.02 -13.90
N ALA A 68 -5.11 -23.68 -14.45
CA ALA A 68 -5.59 -23.37 -15.79
C ALA A 68 -6.24 -21.97 -15.83
N PHE A 69 -6.01 -21.27 -16.94
CA PHE A 69 -6.40 -19.88 -17.11
C PHE A 69 -7.88 -19.76 -17.47
N ALA A 70 -8.68 -19.25 -16.54
CA ALA A 70 -10.08 -18.88 -16.75
C ALA A 70 -10.19 -17.38 -17.12
N PRO A 71 -10.27 -17.01 -18.42
CA PRO A 71 -10.07 -15.62 -18.84
C PRO A 71 -11.14 -14.67 -18.27
N LEU A 72 -12.41 -15.11 -18.26
CA LEU A 72 -13.52 -14.31 -17.76
C LEU A 72 -13.38 -14.03 -16.26
N ALA A 73 -13.15 -15.08 -15.46
CA ALA A 73 -12.99 -14.94 -14.01
C ALA A 73 -11.78 -14.08 -13.64
N VAL A 74 -10.67 -14.24 -14.38
CA VAL A 74 -9.42 -13.51 -14.12
C VAL A 74 -9.53 -12.03 -14.46
N THR A 75 -10.13 -11.70 -15.60
CA THR A 75 -10.28 -10.30 -16.04
C THR A 75 -11.27 -9.54 -15.15
N VAL A 76 -12.47 -10.09 -14.94
CA VAL A 76 -13.50 -9.48 -14.09
C VAL A 76 -13.03 -9.43 -12.63
N GLY A 77 -12.50 -10.55 -12.12
CA GLY A 77 -12.00 -10.64 -10.75
C GLY A 77 -10.83 -9.68 -10.49
N GLY A 78 -9.87 -9.61 -11.42
CA GLY A 78 -8.73 -8.70 -11.34
C GLY A 78 -9.16 -7.24 -11.33
N PHE A 79 -10.10 -6.86 -12.19
CA PHE A 79 -10.61 -5.49 -12.25
C PHE A 79 -11.37 -5.09 -10.98
N VAL A 80 -12.28 -5.95 -10.49
CA VAL A 80 -13.02 -5.73 -9.23
C VAL A 80 -12.05 -5.67 -8.03
N PHE A 81 -11.04 -6.53 -8.00
CA PHE A 81 -9.99 -6.48 -6.98
C PHE A 81 -9.24 -5.14 -7.02
N GLY A 82 -8.86 -4.69 -8.22
CA GLY A 82 -8.18 -3.41 -8.44
C GLY A 82 -8.97 -2.19 -7.96
N LEU A 83 -10.29 -2.18 -8.18
CA LEU A 83 -11.18 -1.16 -7.62
C LEU A 83 -11.25 -1.26 -6.08
N GLY A 84 -11.39 -2.48 -5.56
CA GLY A 84 -11.50 -2.75 -4.13
C GLY A 84 -10.28 -2.28 -3.32
N ILE A 85 -9.06 -2.50 -3.83
CA ILE A 85 -7.84 -2.07 -3.13
C ILE A 85 -7.68 -0.56 -3.03
N ILE A 86 -8.30 0.22 -3.92
CA ILE A 86 -8.34 1.69 -3.81
C ILE A 86 -9.29 2.11 -2.68
N LEU A 87 -10.49 1.52 -2.61
CA LEU A 87 -11.46 1.82 -1.56
C LEU A 87 -11.00 1.36 -0.17
N ALA A 88 -10.37 0.18 -0.09
CA ALA A 88 -9.81 -0.34 1.14
C ALA A 88 -8.55 0.40 1.61
N GLY A 89 -7.92 1.19 0.73
CA GLY A 89 -6.66 1.88 1.02
C GLY A 89 -5.46 0.94 1.18
N GLY A 90 -5.54 -0.32 0.74
CA GLY A 90 -4.45 -1.29 0.92
C GLY A 90 -4.57 -2.50 0.00
N CYS A 91 -3.43 -3.14 -0.31
CA CYS A 91 -3.44 -4.44 -0.99
C CYS A 91 -3.70 -5.58 0.03
N ALA A 92 -3.87 -6.81 -0.41
CA ALA A 92 -4.17 -7.94 0.48
C ALA A 92 -3.14 -8.13 1.61
N SER A 93 -1.84 -8.10 1.32
CA SER A 93 -0.81 -8.13 2.36
C SER A 93 -0.70 -6.81 3.12
N GLY A 94 -0.98 -5.70 2.42
CA GLY A 94 -1.10 -4.35 2.97
C GLY A 94 -2.10 -4.25 4.10
N THR A 95 -3.31 -4.78 3.93
CA THR A 95 -4.35 -4.77 4.95
C THR A 95 -3.92 -5.54 6.19
N TRP A 96 -3.20 -6.65 6.06
CA TRP A 96 -2.66 -7.39 7.21
C TRP A 96 -1.59 -6.60 7.99
N PHE A 97 -0.53 -6.10 7.33
CA PHE A 97 0.54 -5.41 8.07
C PHE A 97 0.08 -4.02 8.58
N ARG A 98 -0.77 -3.30 7.86
CA ARG A 98 -1.33 -2.02 8.32
C ARG A 98 -2.35 -2.19 9.45
N SER A 99 -3.03 -3.34 9.49
CA SER A 99 -3.81 -3.71 10.67
C SER A 99 -2.89 -3.85 11.89
N ALA A 100 -1.71 -4.44 11.72
CA ALA A 100 -0.72 -4.55 12.77
C ALA A 100 -0.10 -3.20 13.20
N GLU A 101 -0.10 -2.18 12.34
CA GLU A 101 0.31 -0.81 12.68
C GLU A 101 -0.73 -0.03 13.50
N GLY A 102 -1.94 -0.58 13.68
CA GLY A 102 -3.02 0.03 14.46
C GLY A 102 -4.06 0.80 13.64
N LEU A 103 -4.10 0.64 12.32
CA LEU A 103 -5.13 1.29 11.49
C LEU A 103 -6.45 0.52 11.53
N ILE A 104 -7.45 1.04 12.25
CA ILE A 104 -8.76 0.39 12.42
C ILE A 104 -9.50 0.27 11.08
N GLY A 105 -9.32 1.21 10.16
CA GLY A 105 -9.86 1.09 8.80
C GLY A 105 -9.35 -0.16 8.06
N SER A 106 -8.08 -0.55 8.29
CA SER A 106 -7.54 -1.80 7.73
C SER A 106 -8.11 -3.04 8.40
N TRP A 107 -8.51 -2.97 9.68
CA TRP A 107 -9.18 -4.07 10.38
C TRP A 107 -10.54 -4.35 9.77
N ILE A 108 -11.33 -3.29 9.54
CA ILE A 108 -12.63 -3.39 8.87
C ILE A 108 -12.44 -4.02 7.49
N ALA A 109 -11.54 -3.47 6.67
CA ALA A 109 -11.27 -4.02 5.34
C ALA A 109 -10.81 -5.49 5.40
N LEU A 110 -9.98 -5.86 6.36
CA LEU A 110 -9.49 -7.23 6.53
C LEU A 110 -10.61 -8.22 6.89
N VAL A 111 -11.53 -7.84 7.79
CA VAL A 111 -12.68 -8.68 8.16
C VAL A 111 -13.57 -8.93 6.94
N PHE A 112 -13.96 -7.87 6.22
CA PHE A 112 -14.81 -8.02 5.04
C PHE A 112 -14.10 -8.75 3.90
N TYR A 113 -12.79 -8.55 3.75
CA TYR A 113 -11.96 -9.31 2.83
C TYR A 113 -11.95 -10.81 3.17
N ALA A 114 -11.75 -11.17 4.43
CA ALA A 114 -11.73 -12.56 4.89
C ALA A 114 -13.10 -13.24 4.71
N LEU A 115 -14.18 -12.56 5.10
CA LEU A 115 -15.54 -13.07 4.98
C LEU A 115 -15.96 -13.27 3.53
N SER A 116 -15.75 -12.27 2.66
CA SER A 116 -16.12 -12.37 1.24
C SER A 116 -15.24 -13.38 0.49
N ALA A 117 -13.94 -13.45 0.80
CA ALA A 117 -13.05 -14.49 0.25
C ALA A 117 -13.48 -15.89 0.70
N SER A 118 -13.88 -16.06 1.96
CA SER A 118 -14.43 -17.32 2.48
C SER A 118 -15.77 -17.68 1.79
N ALA A 119 -16.70 -16.73 1.68
CA ALA A 119 -17.99 -16.92 1.03
C ALA A 119 -17.87 -17.38 -0.43
N MET A 120 -16.88 -16.86 -1.15
CA MET A 120 -16.62 -17.22 -2.55
C MET A 120 -15.83 -18.52 -2.71
N GLN A 121 -14.91 -18.83 -1.80
CA GLN A 121 -14.09 -20.03 -1.91
C GLN A 121 -14.84 -21.27 -1.43
N THR A 122 -15.58 -21.19 -0.31
CA THR A 122 -16.21 -22.34 0.33
C THR A 122 -17.64 -22.11 0.81
N GLY A 123 -18.12 -20.86 0.81
CA GLY A 123 -19.46 -20.52 1.32
C GLY A 123 -20.52 -20.34 0.23
N ALA A 124 -21.51 -19.51 0.56
CA ALA A 124 -22.74 -19.32 -0.22
C ALA A 124 -22.54 -18.77 -1.64
N LEU A 125 -21.39 -18.14 -1.94
CA LEU A 125 -21.09 -17.57 -3.26
C LEU A 125 -20.15 -18.48 -4.08
N ASN A 126 -19.88 -19.69 -3.61
CA ASN A 126 -19.03 -20.64 -4.34
C ASN A 126 -19.57 -20.96 -5.73
N TRP A 127 -20.90 -21.04 -5.90
CA TRP A 127 -21.52 -21.27 -7.21
C TRP A 127 -21.11 -20.23 -8.25
N LEU A 128 -20.98 -18.96 -7.84
CA LEU A 128 -20.55 -17.87 -8.73
C LEU A 128 -19.07 -18.03 -9.09
N ASN A 129 -18.25 -18.38 -8.11
CA ASN A 129 -16.82 -18.61 -8.29
C ASN A 129 -16.55 -19.77 -9.25
N VAL A 130 -17.23 -20.91 -9.06
CA VAL A 130 -17.12 -22.08 -9.95
C VAL A 130 -17.73 -21.80 -11.32
N GLY A 131 -18.90 -21.16 -11.37
CA GLY A 131 -19.58 -20.80 -12.62
C GLY A 131 -18.71 -19.92 -13.52
N MET A 132 -18.09 -18.87 -12.98
CA MET A 132 -17.21 -18.01 -13.76
C MET A 132 -15.89 -18.67 -14.17
N LYS A 133 -15.41 -19.65 -13.39
CA LYS A 133 -14.19 -20.42 -13.69
C LYS A 133 -14.42 -21.61 -14.61
N SER A 134 -15.67 -21.95 -14.93
CA SER A 134 -16.00 -23.04 -15.85
C SER A 134 -15.53 -22.77 -17.28
N VAL A 135 -15.38 -21.50 -17.66
CA VAL A 135 -14.81 -21.08 -18.94
C VAL A 135 -13.29 -21.10 -18.83
N ASP A 136 -12.73 -22.30 -18.91
CA ASP A 136 -11.30 -22.55 -18.89
C ASP A 136 -10.74 -22.62 -20.32
N SER A 137 -9.60 -21.95 -20.53
CA SER A 137 -8.88 -21.97 -21.81
C SER A 137 -7.85 -23.10 -21.91
N GLY A 138 -7.57 -23.82 -20.80
CA GLY A 138 -6.56 -24.88 -20.74
C GLY A 138 -5.12 -24.38 -20.80
N LEU A 139 -4.90 -23.08 -21.01
CA LEU A 139 -3.57 -22.46 -20.99
C LEU A 139 -3.07 -22.31 -19.56
N THR A 140 -1.81 -22.65 -19.31
CA THR A 140 -1.21 -22.54 -17.98
C THR A 140 -0.12 -21.48 -17.94
N THR A 141 1.03 -21.75 -18.56
CA THR A 141 2.22 -20.88 -18.53
C THR A 141 2.83 -20.69 -19.92
N LEU A 142 3.49 -19.53 -20.12
CA LEU A 142 4.20 -19.24 -21.36
C LEU A 142 5.30 -20.26 -21.66
N PRO A 143 6.16 -20.68 -20.70
CA PRO A 143 7.14 -21.74 -20.93
C PRO A 143 6.52 -23.04 -21.42
N ALA A 144 5.39 -23.47 -20.84
CA ALA A 144 4.69 -24.68 -21.25
C ALA A 144 4.13 -24.57 -22.67
N THR A 145 3.50 -23.44 -23.03
CA THR A 145 2.95 -23.22 -24.38
C THR A 145 4.03 -23.24 -25.46
N PHE A 146 5.18 -22.62 -25.21
CA PHE A 146 6.27 -22.53 -26.19
C PHE A 146 7.25 -23.71 -26.13
N GLY A 147 7.12 -24.60 -25.14
CA GLY A 147 8.06 -25.71 -24.94
C GLY A 147 9.48 -25.25 -24.61
N VAL A 148 9.65 -24.05 -24.05
CA VAL A 148 10.95 -23.47 -23.71
C VAL A 148 11.17 -23.46 -22.21
N SER A 149 12.44 -23.42 -21.78
CA SER A 149 12.78 -23.30 -20.37
C SER A 149 12.32 -21.96 -19.77
N ALA A 150 11.87 -21.96 -18.52
CA ALA A 150 11.52 -20.75 -17.78
C ALA A 150 12.68 -19.73 -17.72
N TRP A 151 13.92 -20.19 -17.78
CA TRP A 151 15.12 -19.35 -17.84
C TRP A 151 15.12 -18.39 -19.03
N PHE A 152 14.51 -18.79 -20.15
CA PHE A 152 14.38 -17.95 -21.34
C PHE A 152 13.63 -16.65 -21.06
N PHE A 153 12.66 -16.68 -20.14
CA PHE A 153 11.91 -15.49 -19.72
C PHE A 153 12.48 -14.85 -18.46
N ALA A 154 12.97 -15.66 -17.50
CA ALA A 154 13.48 -15.18 -16.22
C ALA A 154 14.74 -14.32 -16.36
N VAL A 155 15.70 -14.72 -17.22
CA VAL A 155 16.97 -13.98 -17.36
C VAL A 155 16.76 -12.62 -18.03
N PRO A 156 16.06 -12.50 -19.18
CA PRO A 156 15.81 -11.18 -19.77
C PRO A 156 15.01 -10.26 -18.86
N LEU A 157 14.01 -10.80 -18.15
CA LEU A 157 13.27 -10.03 -17.15
C LEU A 157 14.21 -9.51 -16.06
N ALA A 158 15.04 -10.37 -15.46
CA ALA A 158 15.97 -9.97 -14.41
C ALA A 158 17.01 -8.94 -14.88
N VAL A 159 17.52 -9.07 -16.11
CA VAL A 159 18.45 -8.09 -16.69
C VAL A 159 17.74 -6.76 -16.91
N GLY A 160 16.55 -6.76 -17.52
CA GLY A 160 15.76 -5.55 -17.74
C GLY A 160 15.43 -4.83 -16.45
N THR A 161 15.10 -5.56 -15.39
CA THR A 161 14.78 -4.98 -14.07
C THR A 161 16.01 -4.47 -13.36
N ALA A 162 17.16 -5.12 -13.48
CA ALA A 162 18.43 -4.62 -12.96
C ALA A 162 18.86 -3.31 -13.65
N LEU A 163 18.69 -3.22 -14.97
CA LEU A 163 18.97 -2.01 -15.74
C LEU A 163 18.02 -0.86 -15.35
N ALA A 164 16.72 -1.14 -15.24
CA ALA A 164 15.72 -0.17 -14.80
C ALA A 164 16.00 0.30 -13.36
N ALA A 165 16.30 -0.62 -12.44
CA ALA A 165 16.67 -0.29 -11.08
C ALA A 165 17.89 0.62 -11.05
N ARG A 166 18.97 0.26 -11.76
CA ARG A 166 20.19 1.08 -11.84
C ARG A 166 19.89 2.49 -12.38
N HIS A 167 19.05 2.61 -13.40
CA HIS A 167 18.66 3.90 -13.96
C HIS A 167 17.93 4.78 -12.94
N TYR A 168 16.93 4.24 -12.23
CA TYR A 168 16.19 5.00 -11.23
C TYR A 168 17.02 5.32 -9.99
N LEU A 169 17.85 4.39 -9.49
CA LEU A 169 18.79 4.68 -8.39
C LEU A 169 19.78 5.81 -8.75
N ALA A 170 20.25 5.85 -10.00
CA ALA A 170 21.17 6.89 -10.45
C ALA A 170 20.51 8.27 -10.63
N THR A 171 19.20 8.29 -10.90
CA THR A 171 18.42 9.52 -11.11
C THR A 171 17.78 10.02 -9.81
N GLU A 172 17.82 9.22 -8.74
CA GLU A 172 17.17 9.53 -7.48
C GLU A 172 17.89 10.66 -6.74
N LYS A 173 17.17 11.77 -6.54
CA LYS A 173 17.64 12.88 -5.72
C LYS A 173 17.61 12.48 -4.25
N LYS A 174 18.63 12.91 -3.50
CA LYS A 174 18.72 12.68 -2.06
C LYS A 174 17.65 13.49 -1.33
N ALA A 175 16.63 12.81 -0.82
CA ALA A 175 15.61 13.41 0.02
C ALA A 175 16.10 13.64 1.46
N ALA A 176 15.47 14.60 2.13
CA ALA A 176 15.59 14.76 3.58
C ALA A 176 15.11 13.49 4.30
N ARG A 177 15.77 13.14 5.41
CA ARG A 177 15.48 11.93 6.18
C ARG A 177 15.26 12.31 7.63
N LEU A 178 14.39 11.55 8.30
CA LEU A 178 14.21 11.63 9.74
C LEU A 178 15.54 11.40 10.47
N ASP A 179 15.83 12.27 11.43
CA ASP A 179 16.95 12.08 12.34
C ASP A 179 16.61 11.03 13.41
N VAL A 180 16.64 9.77 12.99
CA VAL A 180 16.41 8.61 13.85
C VAL A 180 17.55 7.59 13.71
N PRO A 181 17.81 6.76 14.74
CA PRO A 181 18.80 5.69 14.68
C PRO A 181 18.64 4.80 13.44
N LEU A 182 19.75 4.30 12.88
CA LEU A 182 19.76 3.58 11.62
C LEU A 182 18.76 2.40 11.57
N TRP A 183 18.61 1.67 12.68
CA TRP A 183 17.65 0.57 12.78
C TRP A 183 16.17 1.02 12.72
N LYS A 184 15.87 2.24 13.15
CA LYS A 184 14.53 2.85 13.06
C LYS A 184 14.25 3.47 11.69
N ARG A 185 15.21 3.51 10.76
CA ARG A 185 14.98 4.02 9.39
C ARG A 185 14.29 2.99 8.50
N PRO A 186 13.28 3.40 7.70
CA PRO A 186 12.59 2.49 6.80
C PRO A 186 13.56 1.87 5.78
N LEU A 187 13.24 0.67 5.32
CA LEU A 187 14.01 0.00 4.28
C LEU A 187 13.71 0.65 2.94
N HIS A 188 14.76 0.81 2.12
CA HIS A 188 14.59 1.28 0.76
C HIS A 188 13.67 0.33 -0.03
N LEU A 189 12.74 0.86 -0.80
CA LEU A 189 11.68 0.08 -1.47
C LEU A 189 12.23 -1.08 -2.31
N TYR A 190 13.34 -0.87 -3.01
CA TYR A 190 13.99 -1.90 -3.83
C TYR A 190 14.65 -3.00 -2.99
N THR A 191 15.23 -2.65 -1.84
CA THR A 191 15.80 -3.64 -0.91
C THR A 191 14.69 -4.49 -0.28
N ALA A 192 13.58 -3.86 0.09
CA ALA A 192 12.40 -4.57 0.56
C ALA A 192 11.84 -5.51 -0.53
N GLY A 193 11.79 -5.07 -1.79
CA GLY A 193 11.42 -5.92 -2.92
C GLY A 193 12.35 -7.13 -3.08
N ALA A 194 13.66 -6.95 -3.05
CA ALA A 194 14.60 -8.06 -3.14
C ALA A 194 14.42 -9.07 -1.98
N LEU A 195 14.25 -8.57 -0.75
CA LEU A 195 14.02 -9.41 0.43
C LEU A 195 12.68 -10.16 0.36
N VAL A 196 11.59 -9.50 -0.05
CA VAL A 196 10.28 -10.15 -0.25
C VAL A 196 10.37 -11.24 -1.32
N GLY A 197 11.09 -10.98 -2.43
CA GLY A 197 11.36 -11.98 -3.46
C GLY A 197 12.12 -13.19 -2.93
N LEU A 198 13.20 -12.96 -2.17
CA LEU A 198 13.98 -14.04 -1.55
C LEU A 198 13.16 -14.87 -0.56
N ILE A 199 12.37 -14.20 0.30
CA ILE A 199 11.44 -14.86 1.22
C ILE A 199 10.42 -15.69 0.42
N GLY A 200 9.95 -15.17 -0.70
CA GLY A 200 9.07 -15.90 -1.61
C GLY A 200 9.69 -17.17 -2.19
N VAL A 201 10.99 -17.16 -2.50
CA VAL A 201 11.73 -18.34 -2.95
C VAL A 201 11.87 -19.36 -1.82
N ILE A 202 12.23 -18.92 -0.61
CA ILE A 202 12.36 -19.78 0.58
C ILE A 202 11.01 -20.38 1.01
N ALA A 203 9.92 -19.63 0.83
CA ALA A 203 8.58 -20.05 1.17
C ALA A 203 8.12 -21.29 0.37
N TRP A 204 8.55 -21.45 -0.88
CA TRP A 204 8.15 -22.58 -1.74
C TRP A 204 8.48 -23.96 -1.16
N PRO A 205 9.75 -24.31 -0.88
CA PRO A 205 10.09 -25.62 -0.34
C PRO A 205 9.49 -25.84 1.06
N LEU A 206 9.39 -24.79 1.89
CA LEU A 206 8.79 -24.90 3.22
C LEU A 206 7.27 -25.17 3.17
N SER A 207 6.58 -24.50 2.24
CA SER A 207 5.15 -24.72 1.99
C SER A 207 4.91 -26.10 1.39
N ALA A 208 5.73 -26.51 0.40
CA ALA A 208 5.66 -27.84 -0.22
C ALA A 208 5.89 -28.97 0.80
N ALA A 209 6.89 -28.83 1.68
CA ALA A 209 7.14 -29.76 2.77
C ALA A 209 6.01 -29.83 3.81
N ALA A 210 5.14 -28.82 3.87
CA ALA A 210 3.95 -28.81 4.71
C ALA A 210 2.69 -29.33 3.99
N GLY A 211 2.82 -29.89 2.78
CA GLY A 211 1.72 -30.44 1.98
C GLY A 211 1.03 -29.42 1.07
N ARG A 212 1.47 -28.15 1.06
CA ARG A 212 0.94 -27.09 0.20
C ARG A 212 1.95 -26.73 -0.89
N ASN A 213 1.81 -27.33 -2.06
CA ASN A 213 2.72 -27.07 -3.18
C ASN A 213 2.41 -25.76 -3.93
N SER A 214 2.55 -24.64 -3.22
CA SER A 214 2.26 -23.29 -3.69
C SER A 214 3.13 -22.28 -2.94
N GLY A 215 3.48 -21.17 -3.60
CA GLY A 215 4.26 -20.08 -3.00
C GLY A 215 3.47 -19.19 -2.03
N LEU A 216 3.93 -17.94 -1.88
CA LEU A 216 3.27 -16.94 -1.05
C LEU A 216 1.82 -16.71 -1.50
N GLY A 217 0.90 -16.71 -0.54
CA GLY A 217 -0.52 -16.47 -0.79
C GLY A 217 -1.18 -15.89 0.44
N ILE A 218 -2.05 -14.90 0.22
CA ILE A 218 -2.75 -14.21 1.31
C ILE A 218 -4.25 -14.55 1.30
N THR A 219 -4.90 -14.55 0.13
CA THR A 219 -6.36 -14.70 0.02
C THR A 219 -6.89 -16.02 0.57
N GLY A 220 -6.31 -17.15 0.13
CA GLY A 220 -6.72 -18.48 0.58
C GLY A 220 -6.59 -18.61 2.10
N PRO A 221 -5.39 -18.36 2.66
CA PRO A 221 -5.19 -18.33 4.10
C PRO A 221 -6.10 -17.39 4.88
N THR A 222 -6.35 -16.19 4.37
CA THR A 222 -7.24 -15.21 5.02
C THR A 222 -8.68 -15.73 5.06
N GLY A 223 -9.14 -16.36 3.98
CA GLY A 223 -10.45 -17.05 3.94
C GLY A 223 -10.49 -18.27 4.85
N ASN A 224 -9.39 -19.01 4.99
CA ASN A 224 -9.29 -20.16 5.90
C ASN A 224 -9.31 -19.73 7.37
N VAL A 225 -8.70 -18.59 7.73
CA VAL A 225 -8.84 -17.99 9.07
C VAL A 225 -10.31 -17.71 9.38
N ALA A 226 -11.03 -17.07 8.46
CA ALA A 226 -12.46 -16.81 8.64
C ALA A 226 -13.29 -18.11 8.74
N ASN A 227 -13.03 -19.11 7.89
CA ASN A 227 -13.69 -20.41 7.99
C ASN A 227 -13.44 -21.07 9.34
N PHE A 228 -12.18 -21.16 9.78
CA PHE A 228 -11.83 -21.76 11.07
C PHE A 228 -12.55 -21.10 12.24
N ILE A 229 -12.62 -19.77 12.26
CA ILE A 229 -13.33 -19.03 13.31
C ILE A 229 -14.83 -19.37 13.33
N VAL A 230 -15.44 -19.58 12.16
CA VAL A 230 -16.89 -19.85 12.04
C VAL A 230 -17.22 -21.31 12.27
N THR A 231 -16.44 -22.24 11.72
CA THR A 231 -16.77 -23.68 11.69
C THR A 231 -16.03 -24.50 12.75
N GLY A 232 -14.95 -23.97 13.33
CA GLY A 232 -14.06 -24.71 14.24
C GLY A 232 -13.20 -25.77 13.52
N ASP A 233 -13.19 -25.80 12.19
CA ASP A 233 -12.49 -26.82 11.40
C ASP A 233 -10.97 -26.60 11.38
N VAL A 234 -10.27 -27.37 12.21
CA VAL A 234 -8.81 -27.33 12.35
C VAL A 234 -8.07 -27.71 11.07
N GLU A 235 -8.69 -28.44 10.14
CA GLU A 235 -8.05 -28.81 8.87
C GLU A 235 -7.81 -27.60 7.97
N ARG A 236 -8.55 -26.50 8.19
CA ARG A 236 -8.33 -25.23 7.48
C ARG A 236 -7.08 -24.50 7.94
N VAL A 237 -6.52 -24.86 9.10
CA VAL A 237 -5.34 -24.22 9.68
C VAL A 237 -4.07 -24.82 9.04
N ASP A 238 -3.81 -24.41 7.80
CA ASP A 238 -2.66 -24.87 7.03
C ASP A 238 -1.42 -23.97 7.20
N TRP A 239 -0.34 -24.31 6.48
CA TRP A 239 0.89 -23.51 6.46
C TRP A 239 0.66 -22.06 6.04
N GLY A 240 -0.28 -21.82 5.13
CA GLY A 240 -0.63 -20.47 4.68
C GLY A 240 -1.33 -19.66 5.76
N VAL A 241 -2.22 -20.26 6.54
CA VAL A 241 -2.85 -19.61 7.71
C VAL A 241 -1.79 -19.17 8.71
N MET A 242 -0.83 -20.05 9.01
CA MET A 242 0.31 -19.69 9.85
C MET A 242 1.12 -18.53 9.27
N LEU A 243 1.27 -18.46 7.94
CA LEU A 243 1.96 -17.36 7.27
C LEU A 243 1.28 -16.01 7.44
N VAL A 244 -0.05 -15.91 7.29
CA VAL A 244 -0.74 -14.62 7.45
C VAL A 244 -0.79 -14.17 8.91
N LEU A 245 -0.92 -15.09 9.86
CA LEU A 245 -0.81 -14.78 11.29
C LEU A 245 0.60 -14.34 11.67
N GLY A 246 1.61 -15.03 11.12
CA GLY A 246 3.02 -14.65 11.28
C GLY A 246 3.26 -13.24 10.74
N LEU A 247 2.74 -12.94 9.55
CA LEU A 247 2.83 -11.62 8.93
C LEU A 247 2.27 -10.53 9.85
N PHE A 248 1.11 -10.76 10.46
CA PHE A 248 0.54 -9.83 11.44
C PHE A 248 1.47 -9.62 12.64
N ILE A 249 1.94 -10.72 13.26
CA ILE A 249 2.79 -10.67 14.45
C ILE A 249 4.13 -9.97 14.16
N GLY A 250 4.76 -10.30 13.03
CA GLY A 250 6.02 -9.69 12.61
C GLY A 250 5.89 -8.20 12.32
N ALA A 251 4.82 -7.81 11.61
CA ALA A 251 4.52 -6.40 11.36
C ALA A 251 4.22 -5.64 12.66
N PHE A 252 3.48 -6.23 13.60
CA PHE A 252 3.18 -5.62 14.90
C PHE A 252 4.46 -5.41 15.72
N ALA A 253 5.33 -6.43 15.78
CA ALA A 253 6.61 -6.35 16.46
C ALA A 253 7.51 -5.26 15.86
N ALA A 254 7.57 -5.18 14.53
CA ALA A 254 8.32 -4.13 13.82
C ALA A 254 7.77 -2.73 14.12
N ALA A 255 6.46 -2.53 13.98
CA ALA A 255 5.81 -1.24 14.21
C ALA A 255 5.99 -0.76 15.66
N ARG A 256 5.90 -1.67 16.65
CA ARG A 256 6.13 -1.33 18.05
C ARG A 256 7.60 -1.00 18.33
N ALA A 257 8.53 -1.78 17.77
CA ALA A 257 9.97 -1.57 17.96
C ALA A 257 10.45 -0.23 17.40
N THR A 258 9.78 0.28 16.36
CA THR A 258 10.16 1.53 15.68
C THR A 258 9.37 2.74 16.16
N GLY A 259 8.36 2.57 17.03
CA GLY A 259 7.48 3.65 17.48
C GLY A 259 6.48 4.09 16.40
N GLU A 260 6.15 3.21 15.45
CA GLU A 260 5.21 3.46 14.35
C GLU A 260 3.80 2.89 14.63
N PHE A 261 3.61 2.24 15.78
CA PHE A 261 2.30 1.73 16.20
C PHE A 261 1.46 2.84 16.84
N ARG A 262 0.29 3.10 16.28
CA ARG A 262 -0.72 4.00 16.86
C ARG A 262 -2.11 3.60 16.40
N LEU A 263 -3.05 3.52 17.34
CA LEU A 263 -4.45 3.26 17.02
C LEU A 263 -5.06 4.49 16.33
N ARG A 264 -5.49 4.30 15.09
CA ARG A 264 -6.09 5.35 14.25
C ARG A 264 -7.50 4.95 13.88
N VAL A 265 -8.48 5.69 14.41
CA VAL A 265 -9.91 5.47 14.15
C VAL A 265 -10.27 6.21 12.85
N PRO A 266 -10.80 5.53 11.83
CA PRO A 266 -11.27 6.19 10.61
C PRO A 266 -12.58 6.95 10.85
N ASP A 267 -12.83 7.98 10.04
CA ASP A 267 -14.14 8.60 9.94
C ASP A 267 -15.16 7.64 9.28
N ALA A 268 -16.46 7.99 9.38
CA ALA A 268 -17.54 7.16 8.87
C ALA A 268 -17.43 6.87 7.35
N THR A 269 -16.92 7.83 6.59
CA THR A 269 -16.74 7.68 5.13
C THR A 269 -15.66 6.65 4.84
N THR A 270 -14.50 6.77 5.51
CA THR A 270 -13.39 5.83 5.36
C THR A 270 -13.78 4.43 5.84
N ALA A 271 -14.54 4.31 6.94
CA ALA A 271 -15.07 3.03 7.41
C ALA A 271 -15.97 2.37 6.35
N THR A 272 -16.89 3.12 5.74
CA THR A 272 -17.78 2.61 4.68
C THR A 272 -16.99 2.17 3.45
N ARG A 273 -16.00 2.97 3.04
CA ARG A 273 -15.08 2.60 1.94
C ARG A 273 -14.29 1.33 2.25
N ALA A 274 -13.86 1.14 3.49
CA ALA A 274 -13.16 -0.07 3.93
C ALA A 274 -14.05 -1.32 3.85
N VAL A 275 -15.34 -1.22 4.22
CA VAL A 275 -16.32 -2.32 4.09
C VAL A 275 -16.49 -2.73 2.62
N ILE A 276 -16.78 -1.76 1.76
CA ILE A 276 -17.01 -1.99 0.33
C ILE A 276 -15.73 -2.51 -0.33
N GLY A 277 -14.59 -1.87 -0.05
CA GLY A 277 -13.28 -2.22 -0.57
C GLY A 277 -12.86 -3.63 -0.15
N GLY A 278 -12.98 -3.97 1.14
CA GLY A 278 -12.69 -5.31 1.65
C GLY A 278 -13.54 -6.38 0.99
N SER A 279 -14.85 -6.14 0.85
CA SER A 279 -15.76 -7.06 0.17
C SER A 279 -15.39 -7.28 -1.30
N MET A 280 -15.10 -6.20 -2.04
CA MET A 280 -14.64 -6.27 -3.43
C MET A 280 -13.29 -6.97 -3.56
N MET A 281 -12.37 -6.77 -2.62
CA MET A 281 -11.09 -7.47 -2.58
C MET A 281 -11.29 -8.98 -2.42
N GLY A 282 -12.21 -9.44 -1.57
CA GLY A 282 -12.38 -10.88 -1.35
C GLY A 282 -13.05 -11.56 -2.53
N VAL A 283 -14.11 -10.95 -3.07
CA VAL A 283 -14.77 -11.41 -4.29
C VAL A 283 -13.82 -11.41 -5.48
N GLY A 284 -13.15 -10.28 -5.73
CA GLY A 284 -12.24 -10.12 -6.86
C GLY A 284 -11.04 -11.07 -6.78
N ALA A 285 -10.42 -11.22 -5.61
CA ALA A 285 -9.29 -12.13 -5.44
C ALA A 285 -9.70 -13.61 -5.57
N ALA A 286 -10.88 -13.99 -5.10
CA ALA A 286 -11.38 -15.35 -5.25
C ALA A 286 -11.64 -15.67 -6.73
N LEU A 287 -12.30 -14.78 -7.47
CA LEU A 287 -12.56 -14.92 -8.90
C LEU A 287 -11.27 -14.98 -9.72
N ALA A 288 -10.34 -14.07 -9.44
CA ALA A 288 -9.08 -14.00 -10.15
C ALA A 288 -8.13 -15.17 -9.83
N GLY A 289 -8.46 -16.01 -8.84
CA GLY A 289 -7.60 -17.09 -8.38
C GLY A 289 -6.39 -16.62 -7.57
N GLY A 290 -6.36 -15.34 -7.16
CA GLY A 290 -5.26 -14.75 -6.40
C GLY A 290 -5.38 -13.24 -6.21
N CYS A 291 -4.72 -12.72 -5.18
CA CYS A 291 -4.51 -11.28 -4.97
C CYS A 291 -3.21 -10.80 -5.62
N THR A 292 -2.81 -9.56 -5.36
CA THR A 292 -1.51 -9.00 -5.80
C THR A 292 -0.29 -9.84 -5.39
N VAL A 293 -0.35 -10.56 -4.26
CA VAL A 293 0.74 -11.46 -3.85
C VAL A 293 0.72 -12.73 -4.70
N GLY A 294 -0.41 -13.44 -4.74
CA GLY A 294 -0.53 -14.71 -5.46
C GLY A 294 -0.39 -14.53 -6.96
N ASN A 295 -1.24 -13.68 -7.56
CA ASN A 295 -1.21 -13.45 -9.01
C ASN A 295 -0.08 -12.50 -9.43
N GLY A 296 0.13 -11.42 -8.68
CA GLY A 296 1.06 -10.36 -9.10
C GLY A 296 2.53 -10.64 -8.82
N MET A 297 2.87 -11.47 -7.82
CA MET A 297 4.27 -11.81 -7.50
C MET A 297 4.60 -13.28 -7.81
N VAL A 298 3.76 -14.23 -7.38
CA VAL A 298 4.07 -15.67 -7.54
C VAL A 298 3.76 -16.18 -8.95
N GLN A 299 2.55 -15.91 -9.46
CA GLN A 299 2.12 -16.43 -10.77
C GLN A 299 2.80 -15.73 -11.96
N THR A 300 3.08 -14.44 -11.85
CA THR A 300 3.90 -13.70 -12.83
C THR A 300 5.35 -14.23 -12.88
N ALA A 301 5.92 -14.60 -11.73
CA ALA A 301 7.23 -15.24 -11.66
C ALA A 301 7.27 -16.65 -12.28
N LEU A 302 6.12 -17.35 -12.29
CA LEU A 302 5.92 -18.59 -13.04
C LEU A 302 5.58 -18.36 -14.52
N PHE A 303 5.51 -17.10 -14.97
CA PHE A 303 5.10 -16.73 -16.33
C PHE A 303 3.73 -17.29 -16.73
N SER A 304 2.78 -17.35 -15.78
CA SER A 304 1.44 -17.83 -16.07
C SER A 304 0.55 -16.78 -16.74
N TYR A 305 -0.33 -17.23 -17.65
CA TYR A 305 -1.29 -16.33 -18.30
C TYR A 305 -2.21 -15.68 -17.26
N GLN A 306 -2.64 -16.48 -16.28
CA GLN A 306 -3.44 -15.98 -15.16
C GLN A 306 -2.73 -14.84 -14.42
N GLY A 307 -1.46 -14.99 -14.07
CA GLY A 307 -0.70 -13.98 -13.32
C GLY A 307 -0.60 -12.65 -14.06
N TRP A 308 -0.17 -12.68 -15.32
CA TRP A 308 0.02 -11.47 -16.12
C TRP A 308 -1.30 -10.78 -16.48
N VAL A 309 -2.33 -11.54 -16.87
CA VAL A 309 -3.65 -10.97 -17.17
C VAL A 309 -4.32 -10.42 -15.90
N ALA A 310 -4.23 -11.14 -14.78
CA ALA A 310 -4.73 -10.63 -13.51
C ALA A 310 -4.03 -9.33 -13.12
N LEU A 311 -2.69 -9.27 -13.20
CA LEU A 311 -1.93 -8.07 -12.84
C LEU A 311 -2.31 -6.88 -13.71
N LEU A 312 -2.50 -7.09 -15.02
CA LEU A 312 -2.97 -6.06 -15.95
C LEU A 312 -4.34 -5.52 -15.54
N PHE A 313 -5.33 -6.39 -15.32
CA PHE A 313 -6.68 -5.95 -14.98
C PHE A 313 -6.78 -5.38 -13.56
N ILE A 314 -5.94 -5.83 -12.62
CA ILE A 314 -5.77 -5.18 -11.32
C ILE A 314 -5.23 -3.75 -11.52
N ALA A 315 -4.22 -3.56 -12.36
CA ALA A 315 -3.68 -2.22 -12.64
C ALA A 315 -4.72 -1.32 -13.30
N LEU A 316 -5.51 -1.83 -14.25
CA LEU A 316 -6.63 -1.10 -14.87
C LEU A 316 -7.71 -0.74 -13.85
N GLY A 317 -8.07 -1.66 -12.95
CA GLY A 317 -9.00 -1.41 -11.85
C GLY A 317 -8.49 -0.34 -10.88
N VAL A 318 -7.19 -0.37 -10.56
CA VAL A 318 -6.54 0.68 -9.74
C VAL A 318 -6.61 2.03 -10.43
N GLY A 319 -6.29 2.11 -11.73
CA GLY A 319 -6.36 3.35 -12.50
C GLY A 319 -7.77 3.92 -12.57
N ALA A 320 -8.77 3.07 -12.81
CA ALA A 320 -10.18 3.45 -12.79
C ALA A 320 -10.62 3.93 -11.40
N GLY A 321 -10.32 3.16 -10.35
CA GLY A 321 -10.68 3.51 -8.97
C GLY A 321 -10.01 4.80 -8.49
N ALA A 322 -8.73 4.99 -8.83
CA ALA A 322 -8.02 6.22 -8.53
C ALA A 322 -8.68 7.45 -9.18
N LYS A 323 -9.06 7.35 -10.45
CA LYS A 323 -9.74 8.44 -11.17
C LYS A 323 -11.13 8.77 -10.61
N ILE A 324 -11.86 7.76 -10.12
CA ILE A 324 -13.21 7.92 -9.60
C ILE A 324 -13.19 8.49 -8.18
N TRP A 325 -12.37 7.93 -7.27
CA TRP A 325 -12.47 8.19 -5.83
C TRP A 325 -11.35 9.04 -5.23
N LEU A 326 -10.19 9.19 -5.89
CA LEU A 326 -9.05 9.95 -5.37
C LEU A 326 -8.99 11.39 -5.91
N LYS A 327 -10.15 11.98 -6.25
CA LYS A 327 -10.22 13.41 -6.57
C LYS A 327 -9.92 14.22 -5.30
N PRO A 328 -9.12 15.31 -5.39
CA PRO A 328 -8.84 16.11 -4.21
C PRO A 328 -10.13 16.74 -3.67
N ALA A 329 -10.52 16.35 -2.45
CA ALA A 329 -11.60 17.03 -1.74
C ALA A 329 -11.06 18.30 -1.07
N ALA A 330 -11.92 19.29 -0.85
CA ALA A 330 -11.61 20.43 0.00
C ALA A 330 -11.55 19.96 1.46
N ALA A 331 -10.46 20.28 2.17
CA ALA A 331 -10.32 19.97 3.58
C ALA A 331 -11.43 20.70 4.38
N PRO A 332 -12.04 20.07 5.40
CA PRO A 332 -12.86 20.78 6.37
C PRO A 332 -11.96 21.76 7.11
N VAL A 333 -12.37 23.03 7.20
CA VAL A 333 -11.71 24.05 8.02
C VAL A 333 -11.85 23.62 9.48
N PRO A 334 -10.76 23.35 10.23
CA PRO A 334 -10.85 23.12 11.66
C PRO A 334 -11.42 24.36 12.36
N ALA A 335 -12.33 24.15 13.31
CA ALA A 335 -12.79 25.22 14.20
C ALA A 335 -11.59 25.74 15.03
N PRO A 336 -11.50 27.05 15.28
CA PRO A 336 -10.39 27.63 16.02
C PRO A 336 -10.41 27.09 17.46
N THR A 337 -9.40 26.29 17.83
CA THR A 337 -9.08 26.03 19.22
C THR A 337 -8.27 27.21 19.74
N SER A 338 -8.98 28.22 20.23
CA SER A 338 -8.43 29.34 20.99
C SER A 338 -8.01 28.88 22.37
N ALA A 339 -6.71 28.91 22.65
CA ALA A 339 -6.14 29.00 23.99
C ALA A 339 -4.67 29.39 23.90
N GLU A 340 -4.39 30.68 23.69
CA GLU A 340 -3.16 31.41 24.03
C GLU A 340 -3.11 32.66 23.14
N ASP A 341 -3.87 33.71 23.49
CA ASP A 341 -3.65 35.10 23.03
C ASP A 341 -4.64 36.06 23.72
N ALA A 342 -4.73 35.97 25.05
CA ALA A 342 -5.51 36.92 25.84
C ALA A 342 -4.80 37.27 27.14
N VAL A 343 -3.58 37.79 27.05
CA VAL A 343 -2.95 38.55 28.14
C VAL A 343 -2.27 39.77 27.53
N LEU A 344 -2.67 40.94 28.04
CA LEU A 344 -2.16 42.30 27.80
C LEU A 344 -2.83 43.09 26.66
N ASP A 345 -3.96 43.72 26.99
CA ASP A 345 -4.03 45.17 26.77
C ASP A 345 -4.91 45.84 27.83
N THR A 346 -4.27 46.50 28.80
CA THR A 346 -4.94 47.31 29.83
C THR A 346 -4.61 48.77 29.58
N THR A 347 -5.50 49.51 28.90
CA THR A 347 -5.50 50.98 28.96
C THR A 347 -6.93 51.55 28.78
N PRO A 348 -7.31 52.66 29.46
CA PRO A 348 -8.70 52.95 29.81
C PRO A 348 -9.50 53.68 28.73
N LEU A 349 -10.82 53.44 28.78
CA LEU A 349 -11.88 54.09 28.01
C LEU A 349 -11.87 55.63 28.17
N THR A 350 -11.64 56.34 27.07
CA THR A 350 -12.17 57.70 26.85
C THR A 350 -12.88 57.75 25.49
N PRO A 351 -14.06 58.40 25.37
CA PRO A 351 -14.79 58.43 24.11
C PRO A 351 -14.33 59.63 23.29
N ALA A 352 -13.52 59.39 22.25
CA ALA A 352 -13.20 60.39 21.24
C ALA A 352 -13.80 59.95 19.89
N PHE A 353 -14.70 60.79 19.38
CA PHE A 353 -15.21 60.77 18.01
C PHE A 353 -14.07 60.55 17.01
N GLN A 354 -14.15 59.51 16.17
CA GLN A 354 -13.29 59.39 15.00
C GLN A 354 -14.08 59.02 13.74
N VAL A 355 -13.81 59.84 12.74
CA VAL A 355 -14.39 59.94 11.41
C VAL A 355 -14.13 58.67 10.61
N ALA A 356 -15.19 58.13 10.00
CA ALA A 356 -15.10 56.98 9.11
C ALA A 356 -14.29 57.35 7.84
N THR A 357 -13.00 57.03 7.84
CA THR A 357 -12.23 56.85 6.62
C THR A 357 -12.40 55.39 6.21
N GLY A 358 -13.33 55.15 5.30
CA GLY A 358 -13.57 53.84 4.73
C GLY A 358 -12.37 53.40 3.88
N ALA A 359 -11.39 52.76 4.50
CA ALA A 359 -10.50 51.87 3.78
C ALA A 359 -11.35 50.66 3.37
N VAL A 360 -11.72 50.60 2.09
CA VAL A 360 -12.27 49.40 1.47
C VAL A 360 -11.14 48.37 1.46
N ALA A 361 -11.01 47.62 2.56
CA ALA A 361 -10.24 46.40 2.58
C ALA A 361 -10.94 45.45 1.60
N LEU A 362 -10.39 45.34 0.40
CA LEU A 362 -10.71 44.25 -0.53
C LEU A 362 -10.56 42.96 0.27
N LYS A 363 -11.69 42.31 0.56
CA LYS A 363 -11.72 40.98 1.14
C LYS A 363 -11.26 40.03 0.04
N THR A 364 -9.94 39.97 -0.18
CA THR A 364 -9.32 39.02 -1.09
C THR A 364 -9.75 37.64 -0.65
N ALA A 365 -10.35 36.88 -1.56
CA ALA A 365 -10.66 35.48 -1.29
C ALA A 365 -9.38 34.78 -0.81
N PRO A 366 -9.46 33.89 0.20
CA PRO A 366 -8.27 33.23 0.72
C PRO A 366 -7.57 32.48 -0.42
N ARG A 367 -6.34 32.92 -0.73
CA ARG A 367 -5.48 32.36 -1.78
C ARG A 367 -5.26 30.86 -1.59
N VAL A 368 -5.19 30.43 -0.33
CA VAL A 368 -4.97 29.05 0.09
C VAL A 368 -6.21 28.61 0.88
N THR A 369 -6.93 27.62 0.36
CA THR A 369 -8.23 27.18 0.92
C THR A 369 -8.13 25.94 1.80
N LYS A 370 -7.06 25.15 1.66
CA LYS A 370 -6.87 23.87 2.37
C LYS A 370 -5.80 23.92 3.47
N ALA A 371 -5.12 25.06 3.65
CA ALA A 371 -4.10 25.24 4.67
C ALA A 371 -4.33 26.55 5.43
N GLN A 372 -4.00 26.53 6.71
CA GLN A 372 -4.19 27.66 7.62
C GLN A 372 -2.94 28.55 7.64
N PRO A 373 -3.06 29.88 7.51
CA PRO A 373 -1.91 30.77 7.70
C PRO A 373 -1.50 30.78 9.18
N ILE A 374 -0.21 30.56 9.46
CA ILE A 374 0.35 30.60 10.84
C ILE A 374 1.21 31.84 11.03
N ALA A 375 1.95 32.25 10.00
CA ALA A 375 2.76 33.46 9.97
C ALA A 375 2.84 33.98 8.53
N GLU A 376 3.42 35.16 8.34
CA GLU A 376 3.65 35.72 7.01
C GLU A 376 4.49 34.75 6.16
N GLY A 377 3.92 34.30 5.03
CA GLY A 377 4.56 33.31 4.14
C GLY A 377 4.65 31.88 4.69
N ARG A 378 3.96 31.54 5.80
CA ARG A 378 4.01 30.20 6.41
C ARG A 378 2.61 29.64 6.70
N TYR A 379 2.34 28.44 6.18
CA TYR A 379 1.03 27.80 6.22
C TYR A 379 1.08 26.42 6.90
N ALA A 380 0.03 26.03 7.61
CA ALA A 380 -0.16 24.72 8.23
C ALA A 380 -1.15 23.86 7.45
N LEU A 381 -0.82 22.59 7.24
CA LEU A 381 -1.68 21.56 6.70
C LEU A 381 -1.75 20.36 7.66
N ASP A 382 -2.91 20.14 8.26
CA ASP A 382 -3.16 18.96 9.09
C ASP A 382 -3.59 17.78 8.23
N GLN A 383 -2.84 16.68 8.31
CA GLN A 383 -3.09 15.39 7.64
C GLN A 383 -3.13 14.24 8.65
N MET A 384 -3.42 14.51 9.92
CA MET A 384 -3.56 13.47 10.94
C MET A 384 -4.79 12.60 10.66
N GLY A 385 -4.59 11.28 10.73
CA GLY A 385 -5.60 10.27 10.39
C GLY A 385 -5.77 10.03 8.88
N ALA A 386 -5.14 10.84 8.03
CA ALA A 386 -5.23 10.67 6.59
C ALA A 386 -4.45 9.44 6.11
N VAL A 387 -5.11 8.63 5.29
CA VAL A 387 -4.51 7.43 4.72
C VAL A 387 -3.85 7.75 3.38
N CYS A 388 -2.67 7.20 3.14
CA CYS A 388 -1.99 7.34 1.86
C CYS A 388 -2.91 6.91 0.68
N PRO A 389 -3.04 7.73 -0.38
CA PRO A 389 -2.13 8.80 -0.82
C PRO A 389 -2.44 10.23 -0.35
N PHE A 390 -3.50 10.45 0.43
CA PHE A 390 -4.03 11.80 0.66
C PHE A 390 -3.00 12.80 1.21
N PRO A 391 -2.13 12.45 2.18
CA PRO A 391 -1.11 13.37 2.67
C PRO A 391 -0.24 13.98 1.57
N LEU A 392 0.19 13.18 0.58
CA LEU A 392 1.01 13.68 -0.53
C LEU A 392 0.20 14.48 -1.55
N ILE A 393 -1.03 14.06 -1.84
CA ILE A 393 -1.89 14.75 -2.82
C ILE A 393 -2.25 16.14 -2.31
N GLU A 394 -2.66 16.24 -1.05
CA GLU A 394 -3.07 17.52 -0.45
C GLU A 394 -1.87 18.44 -0.24
N THR A 395 -0.72 17.90 0.15
CA THR A 395 0.55 18.64 0.19
C THR A 395 0.85 19.28 -1.16
N ARG A 396 0.79 18.51 -2.26
CA ARG A 396 1.04 19.01 -3.60
C ARG A 396 0.04 20.10 -4.01
N ASP A 397 -1.25 19.88 -3.74
CA ASP A 397 -2.29 20.84 -4.09
C ASP A 397 -2.07 22.19 -3.39
N VAL A 398 -1.73 22.16 -2.09
CA VAL A 398 -1.46 23.38 -1.31
C VAL A 398 -0.17 24.04 -1.77
N LEU A 399 0.93 23.29 -1.89
CA LEU A 399 2.22 23.86 -2.29
C LEU A 399 2.15 24.50 -3.69
N ASN A 400 1.31 23.96 -4.59
CA ASN A 400 1.07 24.57 -5.90
C ASN A 400 0.40 25.96 -5.81
N SER A 401 -0.40 26.23 -4.77
CA SER A 401 -1.02 27.55 -4.53
C SER A 401 -0.10 28.59 -3.89
N LEU A 402 1.02 28.14 -3.28
CA LEU A 402 1.99 29.00 -2.59
C LEU A 402 2.92 29.73 -3.56
N GLU A 403 3.60 30.78 -3.11
CA GLU A 403 4.68 31.47 -3.83
C GLU A 403 6.04 30.83 -3.53
N THR A 404 6.99 31.03 -4.44
CA THR A 404 8.39 30.63 -4.21
C THR A 404 8.92 31.36 -2.98
N GLY A 405 9.52 30.62 -2.06
CA GLY A 405 9.98 31.10 -0.77
C GLY A 405 9.00 30.87 0.39
N GLU A 406 7.70 30.66 0.12
CA GLU A 406 6.73 30.35 1.17
C GLU A 406 6.91 28.92 1.71
N GLU A 407 6.51 28.72 2.96
CA GLU A 407 6.66 27.47 3.69
C GLU A 407 5.31 26.81 4.01
N LEU A 408 5.29 25.48 3.90
CA LEU A 408 4.18 24.63 4.29
C LEU A 408 4.64 23.66 5.38
N VAL A 409 4.06 23.81 6.58
CA VAL A 409 4.22 22.91 7.73
C VAL A 409 3.13 21.86 7.66
N ILE A 410 3.51 20.58 7.67
CA ILE A 410 2.59 19.46 7.45
C ILE A 410 2.68 18.51 8.64
N ASP A 411 1.58 18.36 9.36
CA ASP A 411 1.43 17.37 10.43
C ASP A 411 0.77 16.12 9.86
N PHE A 412 1.37 14.95 10.06
CA PHE A 412 0.83 13.71 9.49
C PHE A 412 1.20 12.47 10.31
N ASP A 413 0.39 11.42 10.14
CA ASP A 413 0.61 10.12 10.79
C ASP A 413 0.60 8.94 9.80
N CYS A 414 0.51 9.18 8.48
CA CYS A 414 0.75 8.11 7.51
C CYS A 414 2.24 7.76 7.51
N THR A 415 2.59 6.53 7.93
CA THR A 415 3.98 6.04 7.92
C THR A 415 4.64 6.29 6.57
N GLN A 416 4.00 5.89 5.46
CA GLN A 416 4.56 6.10 4.10
C GLN A 416 4.85 7.56 3.75
N GLY A 417 4.14 8.52 4.35
CA GLY A 417 4.35 9.95 4.16
C GLY A 417 5.79 10.38 4.48
N THR A 418 6.43 9.73 5.45
CA THR A 418 7.81 10.05 5.86
C THR A 418 8.88 9.76 4.80
N GLU A 419 8.54 8.99 3.76
CA GLU A 419 9.42 8.78 2.60
C GLU A 419 8.87 9.49 1.36
N THR A 420 7.56 9.43 1.12
CA THR A 420 6.98 9.93 -0.13
C THR A 420 6.98 11.46 -0.21
N ILE A 421 6.73 12.16 0.90
CA ILE A 421 6.68 13.62 0.94
C ILE A 421 8.07 14.24 0.70
N PRO A 422 9.12 13.89 1.47
CA PRO A 422 10.45 14.49 1.26
C PRO A 422 11.06 14.08 -0.09
N GLN A 423 10.77 12.86 -0.58
CA GLN A 423 11.22 12.41 -1.89
C GLN A 423 10.57 13.21 -3.02
N TRP A 424 9.27 13.46 -2.94
CA TRP A 424 8.56 14.30 -3.90
C TRP A 424 9.07 15.76 -3.87
N ALA A 425 9.31 16.31 -2.68
CA ALA A 425 9.87 17.66 -2.52
C ALA A 425 11.23 17.77 -3.23
N ALA A 426 12.16 16.85 -2.97
CA ALA A 426 13.47 16.83 -3.62
C ALA A 426 13.37 16.71 -5.15
N GLU A 427 12.50 15.82 -5.65
CA GLU A 427 12.26 15.64 -7.08
C GLU A 427 11.81 16.92 -7.79
N ASN A 428 10.94 17.69 -7.15
CA ASN A 428 10.35 18.91 -7.69
C ASN A 428 11.14 20.18 -7.33
N GLY A 429 12.30 20.05 -6.69
CA GLY A 429 13.18 21.19 -6.37
C GLY A 429 12.68 22.03 -5.19
N HIS A 430 11.90 21.44 -4.30
CA HIS A 430 11.48 22.07 -3.04
C HIS A 430 12.43 21.66 -1.91
N ASP A 431 12.70 22.60 -1.00
CA ASP A 431 13.61 22.37 0.11
C ASP A 431 12.85 21.94 1.35
N VAL A 432 13.33 20.89 2.02
CA VAL A 432 12.80 20.48 3.32
C VAL A 432 13.63 21.18 4.40
N THR A 433 13.03 22.16 5.08
CA THR A 433 13.73 23.00 6.07
C THR A 433 13.73 22.37 7.46
N ASP A 434 12.72 21.56 7.77
CA ASP A 434 12.61 20.84 9.03
C ASP A 434 11.87 19.51 8.84
N PHE A 435 12.32 18.46 9.55
CA PHE A 435 11.67 17.14 9.52
C PHE A 435 11.98 16.34 10.78
N HIS A 436 10.98 16.20 11.67
CA HIS A 436 11.16 15.53 12.95
C HIS A 436 9.91 14.71 13.34
N ALA A 437 10.12 13.79 14.28
CA ALA A 437 9.02 13.06 14.91
C ALA A 437 8.44 13.89 16.06
N THR A 438 7.11 14.04 16.11
CA THR A 438 6.42 14.78 17.17
C THR A 438 5.90 13.86 18.28
N GLY A 439 5.85 12.56 18.02
CA GLY A 439 5.36 11.55 18.97
C GLY A 439 5.32 10.16 18.34
N ASP A 440 4.60 9.24 18.99
CA ASP A 440 4.41 7.89 18.47
C ASP A 440 3.61 7.93 17.17
N ALA A 441 4.26 7.48 16.11
CA ALA A 441 3.73 7.41 14.77
C ALA A 441 3.12 8.73 14.26
N SER A 442 3.70 9.86 14.66
CA SER A 442 3.36 11.22 14.19
C SER A 442 4.62 12.02 13.86
N TRP A 443 4.54 12.76 12.77
CA TRP A 443 5.67 13.51 12.21
C TRP A 443 5.21 14.88 11.75
N GLN A 444 6.15 15.82 11.76
CA GLN A 444 5.98 17.13 11.17
C GLN A 444 7.10 17.34 10.15
N ILE A 445 6.74 17.85 8.97
CA ILE A 445 7.69 18.22 7.92
C ILE A 445 7.37 19.63 7.43
N THR A 446 8.40 20.47 7.31
CA THR A 446 8.28 21.80 6.72
C THR A 446 8.94 21.81 5.35
N ILE A 447 8.18 22.22 4.33
CA ILE A 447 8.64 22.32 2.95
C ILE A 447 8.60 23.78 2.52
N ARG A 448 9.72 24.30 2.04
CA ARG A 448 9.82 25.60 1.38
C ARG A 448 9.70 25.42 -0.12
N LYS A 449 8.81 26.20 -0.75
CA LYS A 449 8.65 26.17 -2.20
C LYS A 449 9.87 26.79 -2.88
N GLY A 450 10.54 25.99 -3.71
CA GLY A 450 11.65 26.40 -4.58
C GLY A 450 11.24 27.22 -5.80
#